data_AF-A0AAV5A522-F1
#
_entry.id   AF-A0AAV5A522-F1
#
_cell.length_a   1.000
_cell.length_b   1.000
_cell.length_c   1.000
_cell.angle_alpha   90.00
_cell.angle_beta   90.00
_cell.angle_gamma   90.00
#
_symmetry.space_group_name_H-M   'P 1'
#
loop_
_entity.id
_entity.type
_entity.pdbx_description
1 polymer ?
#
loop_
_entity_poly.entity_id
_entity_poly.type
_entity_poly.pdbx_seq_one_letter_code
_entity_poly.pdbx_strand_id
1 'polypeptide(L)'
;MTHEDIQKLQVVERNAQEARKEFILLDQSDDAWNLLRSSTSGRVDIVLDNCFPKTSPWFVSDVTPVDFYEMFPLLTSETFFNEFLPSPEQRIELDELVQRWKAYLDCGRFSLSLPEDWSIGEPSEMADFWTTPYPFALLPAAAPALAASLENSKLVIFKGDLNYRKLTADVQWPSSTSFVKALGEVKADVVVGITEALAENLQASDPKWRVNGKYALISFCPKE
;
A
#
# COMPACT_ATOMS: atom_id res chain seq x y z
N MET A 1 -3.95 -0.05 30.48
CA MET A 1 -2.61 -0.49 30.04
C MET A 1 -1.54 0.31 30.80
N THR A 2 -0.48 -0.31 31.32
CA THR A 2 0.60 0.39 32.04
C THR A 2 1.76 0.77 31.11
N HIS A 3 2.67 1.63 31.56
CA HIS A 3 3.87 1.99 30.78
C HIS A 3 4.76 0.77 30.50
N GLU A 4 4.83 -0.21 31.41
CA GLU A 4 5.55 -1.46 31.15
C GLU A 4 4.89 -2.32 30.07
N ASP A 5 3.56 -2.33 29.99
CA ASP A 5 2.84 -3.12 28.99
C ASP A 5 3.08 -2.56 27.58
N ILE A 6 3.09 -1.23 27.45
CA ILE A 6 3.45 -0.53 26.20
C ILE A 6 4.89 -0.86 25.79
N GLN A 7 5.85 -0.81 26.72
CA GLN A 7 7.24 -1.16 26.44
C GLN A 7 7.39 -2.65 26.04
N LYS A 8 6.67 -3.56 26.71
CA LYS A 8 6.67 -5.00 26.38
C LYS A 8 6.11 -5.24 24.98
N LEU A 9 4.99 -4.60 24.61
CA LEU A 9 4.41 -4.68 23.27
C LEU A 9 5.39 -4.15 22.21
N GLN A 10 5.99 -2.98 22.42
CA GLN A 10 6.99 -2.41 21.51
C GLN A 10 8.22 -3.32 21.33
N VAL A 11 8.68 -4.01 22.38
CA VAL A 11 9.79 -4.97 22.30
C VAL A 11 9.39 -6.23 21.54
N VAL A 12 8.17 -6.75 21.75
CA VAL A 12 7.63 -7.91 21.01
C VAL A 12 7.46 -7.57 19.54
N GLU A 13 6.89 -6.41 19.21
CA GLU A 13 6.78 -5.91 17.84
C GLU A 13 8.15 -5.72 17.18
N ARG A 14 9.12 -5.10 17.88
CA ARG A 14 10.47 -4.92 17.34
C ARG A 14 11.14 -6.26 17.04
N ASN A 15 11.02 -7.25 17.93
CA ASN A 15 11.59 -8.58 17.71
C ASN A 15 10.89 -9.31 16.55
N ALA A 16 9.57 -9.15 16.40
CA ALA A 16 8.82 -9.69 15.27
C ALA A 16 9.15 -8.96 13.94
N GLN A 17 9.45 -7.66 13.97
CA GLN A 17 9.96 -6.90 12.83
C GLN A 17 11.38 -7.35 12.47
N GLU A 18 12.28 -7.53 13.44
CA GLU A 18 13.64 -8.03 13.22
C GLU A 18 13.63 -9.40 12.53
N ALA A 19 12.77 -10.33 13.00
CA ALA A 19 12.57 -11.63 12.37
C ALA A 19 11.90 -11.55 10.98
N ARG A 20 11.19 -10.46 10.66
CA ARG A 20 10.62 -10.22 9.33
C ARG A 20 11.61 -9.60 8.35
N LYS A 21 12.66 -8.90 8.82
CA LYS A 21 13.70 -8.32 7.96
C LYS A 21 14.40 -9.37 7.11
N GLU A 22 14.56 -10.60 7.61
CA GLU A 22 15.13 -11.73 6.86
C GLU A 22 14.36 -12.07 5.57
N PHE A 23 13.10 -11.63 5.46
CA PHE A 23 12.26 -11.84 4.28
C PHE A 23 12.11 -10.57 3.41
N ILE A 24 12.71 -9.44 3.79
CA ILE A 24 12.77 -8.22 2.98
C ILE A 24 14.02 -8.31 2.10
N LEU A 25 13.82 -8.59 0.81
CA LEU A 25 14.92 -8.84 -0.14
C LEU A 25 15.60 -7.56 -0.65
N LEU A 26 14.90 -6.43 -0.53
CA LEU A 26 15.37 -5.08 -0.82
C LEU A 26 14.64 -4.12 0.12
N ASP A 27 15.39 -3.28 0.86
CA ASP A 27 14.83 -2.29 1.76
C ASP A 27 15.37 -0.89 1.42
N GLN A 28 14.50 -0.03 0.88
CA GLN A 28 14.74 1.39 0.63
C GLN A 28 13.81 2.29 1.48
N SER A 29 13.35 1.80 2.63
CA SER A 29 12.50 2.58 3.54
C SER A 29 13.18 3.86 4.06
N ASP A 30 14.51 3.82 4.26
CA ASP A 30 15.31 4.98 4.64
C ASP A 30 15.28 6.11 3.58
N ASP A 31 15.24 5.78 2.28
CA ASP A 31 15.16 6.79 1.21
C ASP A 31 13.81 7.54 1.29
N ALA A 32 12.72 6.80 1.47
CA ALA A 32 11.38 7.37 1.67
C ALA A 32 11.29 8.16 2.99
N TRP A 33 11.93 7.70 4.07
CA TRP A 33 11.99 8.41 5.34
C TRP A 33 12.76 9.73 5.23
N ASN A 34 13.91 9.74 4.54
CA ASN A 34 14.71 10.94 4.30
C ASN A 34 13.92 11.96 3.46
N LEU A 35 13.22 11.51 2.42
CA LEU A 35 12.29 12.34 1.65
C LEU A 35 11.19 12.94 2.53
N LEU A 36 10.52 12.13 3.37
CA LEU A 36 9.47 12.62 4.26
C LEU A 36 10.01 13.63 5.28
N ARG A 37 11.15 13.36 5.91
CA ARG A 37 11.78 14.23 6.92
C ARG A 37 12.25 15.59 6.37
N SER A 38 12.53 15.70 5.07
CA SER A 38 13.03 16.94 4.44
C SER A 38 12.06 18.14 4.51
N SER A 39 10.77 17.93 4.77
CA SER A 39 9.76 18.99 4.86
C SER A 39 8.54 18.52 5.64
N THR A 40 8.01 19.37 6.51
CA THR A 40 6.83 19.12 7.37
C THR A 40 5.49 19.28 6.64
N SER A 41 5.48 19.66 5.36
CA SER A 41 4.28 19.85 4.56
C SER A 41 4.36 19.16 3.20
N GLY A 42 3.25 18.55 2.78
CA GLY A 42 3.09 17.92 1.46
C GLY A 42 1.97 16.89 1.49
N ARG A 43 1.42 16.53 0.32
CA ARG A 43 0.46 15.44 0.19
C ARG A 43 1.21 14.11 0.06
N VAL A 44 0.74 13.07 0.74
CA VAL A 44 1.19 11.68 0.54
C VAL A 44 -0.01 10.90 0.05
N ASP A 45 0.13 10.24 -1.08
CA ASP A 45 -0.93 9.46 -1.71
C ASP A 45 -0.61 7.98 -1.55
N ILE A 46 -1.64 7.16 -1.30
CA ILE A 46 -1.48 5.73 -1.13
C ILE A 46 -2.39 5.02 -2.11
N VAL A 47 -1.80 4.41 -3.14
CA VAL A 47 -2.50 3.52 -4.06
C VAL A 47 -2.59 2.17 -3.35
N LEU A 48 -3.72 1.97 -2.67
CA LEU A 48 -3.98 0.80 -1.84
C LEU A 48 -4.22 -0.45 -2.70
N ASP A 49 -4.06 -1.61 -2.07
CA ASP A 49 -4.23 -2.94 -2.65
C ASP A 49 -5.67 -3.40 -2.33
N ASN A 50 -5.80 -4.38 -1.43
CA ASN A 50 -7.02 -4.84 -0.73
C ASN A 50 -7.81 -3.75 0.04
N CYS A 51 -7.49 -2.46 -0.12
CA CYS A 51 -8.13 -1.37 0.61
C CYS A 51 -8.36 -0.08 -0.22
N PHE A 52 -8.18 -0.09 -1.56
CA PHE A 52 -8.45 1.11 -2.38
C PHE A 52 -9.86 1.08 -2.95
N PRO A 53 -10.65 2.18 -2.91
CA PRO A 53 -11.94 2.28 -3.59
C PRO A 53 -11.84 2.06 -5.11
N LYS A 54 -11.97 0.80 -5.55
CA LYS A 54 -12.02 0.45 -6.97
C LYS A 54 -13.42 0.72 -7.53
N THR A 55 -13.50 1.03 -8.83
CA THR A 55 -14.78 1.40 -9.46
C THR A 55 -15.72 0.22 -9.70
N SER A 56 -15.27 -0.99 -9.38
CA SER A 56 -16.01 -2.25 -9.38
C SER A 56 -15.34 -3.21 -8.39
N PRO A 57 -16.05 -4.24 -7.88
CA PRO A 57 -15.40 -5.34 -7.15
C PRO A 57 -14.25 -5.93 -7.98
N TRP A 58 -13.03 -5.83 -7.44
CA TRP A 58 -11.79 -6.13 -8.17
C TRP A 58 -10.91 -7.03 -7.30
N PHE A 59 -10.32 -8.08 -7.88
CA PHE A 59 -9.45 -9.05 -7.17
C PHE A 59 -9.99 -9.57 -5.81
N VAL A 60 -11.32 -9.67 -5.67
CA VAL A 60 -12.07 -10.16 -4.49
C VAL A 60 -12.01 -9.26 -3.25
N SER A 61 -10.82 -8.80 -2.84
CA SER A 61 -10.62 -8.06 -1.59
C SER A 61 -10.45 -6.54 -1.77
N ASP A 62 -10.56 -6.00 -2.97
CA ASP A 62 -10.44 -4.55 -3.16
C ASP A 62 -11.72 -3.81 -2.72
N VAL A 63 -11.58 -3.07 -1.63
CA VAL A 63 -12.54 -2.11 -1.03
C VAL A 63 -13.20 -1.17 -2.04
N THR A 64 -14.40 -0.69 -1.73
CA THR A 64 -15.09 0.43 -2.38
C THR A 64 -15.11 1.65 -1.44
N PRO A 65 -15.53 2.87 -1.85
CA PRO A 65 -15.69 3.98 -0.90
C PRO A 65 -16.59 3.59 0.27
N VAL A 66 -17.68 2.88 -0.04
CA VAL A 66 -18.64 2.34 0.93
C VAL A 66 -17.94 1.46 1.98
N ASP A 67 -17.13 0.48 1.56
CA ASP A 67 -16.43 -0.41 2.51
C ASP A 67 -15.47 0.35 3.45
N PHE A 68 -14.86 1.43 2.98
CA PHE A 68 -14.00 2.28 3.82
C PHE A 68 -14.79 3.06 4.87
N TYR A 69 -15.98 3.58 4.53
CA TYR A 69 -16.84 4.28 5.50
C TYR A 69 -17.56 3.31 6.45
N GLU A 70 -18.01 2.15 5.97
CA GLU A 70 -18.61 1.07 6.76
C GLU A 70 -17.62 0.44 7.76
N MET A 71 -16.30 0.52 7.51
CA MET A 71 -15.29 0.13 8.50
C MET A 71 -15.51 0.86 9.84
N PHE A 72 -15.88 2.14 9.84
CA PHE A 72 -16.00 2.90 11.09
C PHE A 72 -17.07 2.38 12.06
N PRO A 73 -18.36 2.19 11.67
CA PRO A 73 -19.35 1.60 12.56
C PRO A 73 -18.99 0.17 12.96
N LEU A 74 -18.40 -0.63 12.06
CA LEU A 74 -17.95 -2.01 12.36
C LEU A 74 -16.86 -2.05 13.44
N LEU A 75 -15.84 -1.17 13.36
CA LEU A 75 -14.80 -1.07 14.38
C LEU A 75 -15.38 -0.67 15.76
N THR A 76 -16.38 0.20 15.79
CA THR A 76 -17.06 0.61 17.04
C THR A 76 -18.19 -0.32 17.48
N SER A 77 -18.42 -1.45 16.80
CA SER A 77 -19.52 -2.37 17.09
C SER A 77 -19.21 -3.27 18.29
N GLU A 78 -20.20 -3.48 19.16
CA GLU A 78 -20.11 -4.43 20.27
C GLU A 78 -20.15 -5.91 19.81
N THR A 79 -20.68 -6.18 18.62
CA THR A 79 -20.95 -7.55 18.15
C THR A 79 -20.03 -8.02 17.02
N PHE A 80 -19.26 -7.11 16.40
CA PHE A 80 -18.40 -7.45 15.26
C PHE A 80 -17.20 -8.31 15.66
N PHE A 81 -16.52 -7.96 16.77
CA PHE A 81 -15.40 -8.74 17.32
C PHE A 81 -15.86 -9.83 18.30
N ASN A 82 -16.86 -10.63 17.91
CA ASN A 82 -17.45 -11.66 18.76
C ASN A 82 -16.49 -12.81 19.14
N GLU A 83 -15.55 -13.17 18.26
CA GLU A 83 -14.52 -14.19 18.53
C GLU A 83 -13.33 -13.65 19.35
N PHE A 84 -13.10 -12.34 19.32
CA PHE A 84 -11.98 -11.66 19.98
C PHE A 84 -12.47 -10.39 20.69
N LEU A 85 -13.26 -10.56 21.75
CA LEU A 85 -13.83 -9.45 22.52
C LEU A 85 -12.69 -8.56 23.08
N PRO A 86 -12.59 -7.27 22.65
CA PRO A 86 -11.58 -6.37 23.16
C PRO A 86 -11.81 -6.06 24.64
N SER A 87 -10.73 -5.86 25.40
CA SER A 87 -10.83 -5.36 26.78
C SER A 87 -11.45 -3.95 26.81
N PRO A 88 -11.96 -3.49 27.97
CA PRO A 88 -12.46 -2.12 28.10
C PRO A 88 -11.46 -1.05 27.67
N GLU A 89 -10.16 -1.25 27.97
CA GLU A 89 -9.08 -0.37 27.54
C GLU A 89 -8.89 -0.41 26.01
N GLN A 90 -8.85 -1.61 25.42
CA GLN A 90 -8.72 -1.77 23.96
C GLN A 90 -9.91 -1.16 23.21
N ARG A 91 -11.11 -1.19 23.80
CA ARG A 91 -12.29 -0.53 23.22
C ARG A 91 -12.16 0.98 23.24
N ILE A 92 -11.69 1.57 24.35
CA ILE A 92 -11.41 3.02 24.44
C ILE A 92 -10.37 3.42 23.38
N GLU A 93 -9.27 2.67 23.27
CA GLU A 93 -8.20 2.94 22.28
C GLU A 93 -8.70 2.83 20.83
N LEU A 94 -9.60 1.89 20.54
CA LEU A 94 -10.22 1.72 19.23
C LEU A 94 -11.23 2.84 18.91
N ASP A 95 -12.05 3.24 19.87
CA ASP A 95 -12.97 4.36 19.73
C ASP A 95 -12.19 5.68 19.50
N GLU A 96 -11.09 5.92 20.25
CA GLU A 96 -10.18 7.06 20.03
C GLU A 96 -9.50 7.04 18.64
N LEU A 97 -9.14 5.85 18.13
CA LEU A 97 -8.61 5.69 16.78
C LEU A 97 -9.66 6.07 15.72
N VAL A 98 -10.88 5.56 15.85
CA VAL A 98 -11.99 5.85 14.93
C VAL A 98 -12.36 7.33 14.92
N GLN A 99 -12.50 7.96 16.10
CA GLN A 99 -12.83 9.39 16.18
C GLN A 99 -11.74 10.28 15.55
N ARG A 100 -10.46 9.92 15.76
CA ARG A 100 -9.32 10.62 15.14
C ARG A 100 -9.29 10.46 13.62
N TRP A 101 -9.62 9.29 13.09
CA TRP A 101 -9.69 9.08 11.63
C TRP A 101 -10.87 9.82 11.00
N LYS A 102 -12.05 9.84 11.64
CA LYS A 102 -13.18 10.69 11.23
C LYS A 102 -12.80 12.16 11.20
N ALA A 103 -12.23 12.68 12.30
CA ALA A 103 -11.77 14.06 12.36
C ALA A 103 -10.71 14.41 11.29
N TYR A 104 -9.90 13.44 10.85
CA TYR A 104 -8.97 13.64 9.73
C TYR A 104 -9.67 13.71 8.36
N LEU A 105 -10.76 12.98 8.15
CA LEU A 105 -11.61 13.13 6.96
C LEU A 105 -12.35 14.47 6.98
N ASP A 106 -12.99 14.81 8.10
CA ASP A 106 -13.76 16.04 8.29
C ASP A 106 -12.94 17.32 8.02
N CYS A 107 -11.65 17.30 8.39
CA CYS A 107 -10.73 18.42 8.16
C CYS A 107 -9.88 18.30 6.87
N GLY A 108 -10.13 17.30 6.03
CA GLY A 108 -9.41 17.08 4.76
C GLY A 108 -7.93 16.68 4.91
N ARG A 109 -7.50 16.22 6.10
CA ARG A 109 -6.18 15.60 6.30
C ARG A 109 -6.10 14.24 5.63
N PHE A 110 -7.18 13.47 5.69
CA PHE A 110 -7.42 12.29 4.89
C PHE A 110 -8.49 12.63 3.84
N SER A 111 -8.36 12.04 2.66
CA SER A 111 -9.36 12.10 1.60
C SER A 111 -9.25 10.84 0.75
N LEU A 112 -10.36 10.44 0.15
CA LEU A 112 -10.39 9.40 -0.88
C LEU A 112 -10.39 10.05 -2.27
N SER A 113 -9.94 9.33 -3.28
CA SER A 113 -9.99 9.76 -4.69
C SER A 113 -11.39 9.75 -5.30
N LEU A 114 -12.36 9.16 -4.58
CA LEU A 114 -13.78 9.12 -4.90
C LEU A 114 -14.57 9.72 -3.72
N PRO A 115 -15.63 10.50 -3.95
CA PRO A 115 -16.45 11.03 -2.87
C PRO A 115 -17.30 9.92 -2.21
N GLU A 116 -17.81 10.21 -1.02
CA GLU A 116 -18.59 9.28 -0.19
C GLU A 116 -19.90 8.82 -0.85
N ASP A 117 -20.53 9.70 -1.63
CA ASP A 117 -21.80 9.47 -2.34
C ASP A 117 -21.61 8.90 -3.77
N TRP A 118 -20.39 8.59 -4.18
CA TRP A 118 -20.08 8.02 -5.50
C TRP A 118 -20.73 6.64 -5.68
N SER A 119 -21.45 6.44 -6.79
CA SER A 119 -22.14 5.17 -7.05
C SER A 119 -21.27 4.19 -7.84
N ILE A 120 -21.29 2.92 -7.44
CA ILE A 120 -20.53 1.84 -8.09
C ILE A 120 -20.91 1.75 -9.58
N GLY A 121 -19.89 1.91 -10.45
CA GLY A 121 -20.03 1.88 -11.91
C GLY A 121 -20.20 3.24 -12.57
N GLU A 122 -20.23 4.36 -11.83
CA GLU A 122 -20.14 5.70 -12.43
C GLU A 122 -18.70 6.00 -12.92
N PRO A 123 -18.52 6.70 -14.05
CA PRO A 123 -17.18 7.02 -14.53
C PRO A 123 -16.46 8.01 -13.60
N SER A 124 -15.14 7.86 -13.46
CA SER A 124 -14.29 8.76 -12.68
C SER A 124 -12.87 8.86 -13.23
N GLU A 125 -12.50 10.06 -13.69
CA GLU A 125 -11.14 10.39 -14.14
C GLU A 125 -10.06 10.16 -13.06
N MET A 126 -10.45 10.10 -11.78
CA MET A 126 -9.54 9.87 -10.64
C MET A 126 -9.41 8.40 -10.24
N ALA A 127 -10.26 7.51 -10.76
CA ALA A 127 -10.34 6.13 -10.28
C ALA A 127 -10.41 5.04 -11.37
N ASP A 128 -11.00 5.32 -12.55
CA ASP A 128 -11.21 4.31 -13.60
C ASP A 128 -9.90 3.66 -14.06
N PHE A 129 -8.81 4.42 -14.11
CA PHE A 129 -7.51 3.90 -14.52
C PHE A 129 -7.04 2.70 -13.67
N TRP A 130 -7.34 2.68 -12.38
CA TRP A 130 -6.85 1.63 -11.46
C TRP A 130 -7.42 0.25 -11.78
N THR A 131 -8.62 0.17 -12.39
CA THR A 131 -9.28 -1.08 -12.81
C THR A 131 -9.05 -1.42 -14.29
N THR A 132 -8.38 -0.56 -15.08
CA THR A 132 -7.96 -0.89 -16.46
C THR A 132 -6.89 -1.99 -16.48
N PRO A 133 -6.67 -2.70 -17.61
CA PRO A 133 -5.53 -3.60 -17.78
C PRO A 133 -4.20 -2.87 -18.05
N TYR A 134 -4.16 -1.53 -18.06
CA TYR A 134 -2.97 -0.80 -18.46
C TYR A 134 -1.85 -0.83 -17.40
N PRO A 135 -0.57 -0.93 -17.82
CA PRO A 135 0.56 -0.66 -16.94
C PRO A 135 0.63 0.85 -16.64
N PHE A 136 1.22 1.20 -15.50
CA PHE A 136 1.28 2.59 -15.03
C PHE A 136 2.15 3.50 -15.90
N ALA A 137 3.01 2.92 -16.75
CA ALA A 137 3.69 3.65 -17.84
C ALA A 137 2.74 4.41 -18.78
N LEU A 138 1.48 3.96 -18.92
CA LEU A 138 0.47 4.61 -19.75
C LEU A 138 -0.41 5.61 -18.99
N LEU A 139 -0.24 5.77 -17.67
CA LEU A 139 -1.05 6.65 -16.83
C LEU A 139 -1.12 8.10 -17.36
N PRO A 140 -0.02 8.77 -17.78
CA PRO A 140 -0.07 10.15 -18.26
C PRO A 140 -0.90 10.33 -19.54
N ALA A 141 -0.99 9.29 -20.38
CA ALA A 141 -1.76 9.32 -21.62
C ALA A 141 -3.22 8.86 -21.44
N ALA A 142 -3.45 7.89 -20.56
CA ALA A 142 -4.76 7.27 -20.36
C ALA A 142 -5.64 7.99 -19.32
N ALA A 143 -5.04 8.63 -18.31
CA ALA A 143 -5.74 9.41 -17.28
C ALA A 143 -4.92 10.65 -16.90
N PRO A 144 -4.79 11.65 -17.80
CA PRO A 144 -3.93 12.82 -17.59
C PRO A 144 -4.31 13.65 -16.35
N ALA A 145 -5.60 13.72 -15.99
CA ALA A 145 -6.05 14.43 -14.80
C ALA A 145 -5.56 13.75 -13.50
N LEU A 146 -5.57 12.42 -13.45
CA LEU A 146 -5.03 11.63 -12.34
C LEU A 146 -3.50 11.73 -12.27
N ALA A 147 -2.82 11.67 -13.41
CA ALA A 147 -1.36 11.87 -13.49
C ALA A 147 -0.96 13.25 -12.95
N ALA A 148 -1.59 14.32 -13.47
CA ALA A 148 -1.37 15.69 -13.02
C ALA A 148 -1.74 15.88 -11.54
N SER A 149 -2.74 15.16 -11.02
CA SER A 149 -2.97 15.12 -9.58
C SER A 149 -1.75 14.55 -8.86
N LEU A 150 -1.34 13.31 -9.15
CA LEU A 150 -0.24 12.61 -8.48
C LEU A 150 1.12 13.32 -8.60
N GLU A 151 1.35 14.13 -9.63
CA GLU A 151 2.56 14.97 -9.72
C GLU A 151 2.71 15.99 -8.58
N ASN A 152 1.59 16.38 -7.95
CA ASN A 152 1.55 17.26 -6.77
C ASN A 152 1.80 16.51 -5.44
N SER A 153 1.91 15.18 -5.47
CA SER A 153 2.28 14.37 -4.31
C SER A 153 3.75 14.56 -3.96
N LYS A 154 4.06 14.66 -2.66
CA LYS A 154 5.43 14.57 -2.15
C LYS A 154 5.95 13.12 -2.25
N LEU A 155 5.07 12.15 -2.03
CA LEU A 155 5.34 10.72 -2.11
C LEU A 155 4.05 10.00 -2.55
N VAL A 156 4.18 9.01 -3.44
CA VAL A 156 3.11 8.08 -3.80
C VAL A 156 3.53 6.68 -3.37
N ILE A 157 2.74 6.04 -2.50
CA ILE A 157 3.00 4.70 -1.97
C ILE A 157 2.08 3.72 -2.69
N PHE A 158 2.67 2.86 -3.50
CA PHE A 158 1.96 1.75 -4.14
C PHE A 158 2.02 0.51 -3.25
N LYS A 159 0.86 -0.08 -2.93
CA LYS A 159 0.76 -1.27 -2.07
C LYS A 159 0.48 -2.53 -2.88
N GLY A 160 1.10 -3.64 -2.51
CA GLY A 160 0.71 -4.98 -2.99
C GLY A 160 1.28 -5.39 -4.35
N ASP A 161 1.07 -6.68 -4.66
CA ASP A 161 1.58 -7.36 -5.86
C ASP A 161 1.03 -6.73 -7.15
N LEU A 162 -0.29 -6.50 -7.21
CA LEU A 162 -0.94 -6.00 -8.43
C LEU A 162 -0.41 -4.62 -8.84
N ASN A 163 -0.24 -3.70 -7.89
CA ASN A 163 0.33 -2.39 -8.18
C ASN A 163 1.81 -2.48 -8.57
N TYR A 164 2.59 -3.37 -7.96
CA TYR A 164 3.99 -3.60 -8.33
C TYR A 164 4.13 -4.17 -9.75
N ARG A 165 3.26 -5.12 -10.13
CA ARG A 165 3.17 -5.65 -11.50
C ARG A 165 2.71 -4.61 -12.50
N LYS A 166 1.78 -3.72 -12.15
CA LYS A 166 1.40 -2.58 -13.02
C LYS A 166 2.49 -1.52 -13.17
N LEU A 167 3.27 -1.25 -12.12
CA LEU A 167 4.44 -0.35 -12.16
C LEU A 167 5.51 -0.83 -13.14
N THR A 168 5.71 -2.15 -13.19
CA THR A 168 6.80 -2.81 -13.94
C THR A 168 6.35 -3.46 -15.25
N ALA A 169 5.03 -3.50 -15.48
CA ALA A 169 4.30 -3.89 -16.70
C ALA A 169 4.14 -5.40 -17.03
N ASP A 170 4.59 -6.34 -16.21
CA ASP A 170 4.24 -7.78 -16.32
C ASP A 170 4.59 -8.54 -17.67
N VAL A 171 5.64 -8.20 -18.50
CA VAL A 171 6.18 -9.00 -19.71
C VAL A 171 7.73 -9.48 -19.85
N GLN A 172 8.32 -10.33 -18.96
CA GLN A 172 9.71 -10.81 -18.53
C GLN A 172 11.02 -9.93 -18.24
N TRP A 173 11.51 -9.76 -16.97
CA TRP A 173 12.73 -9.00 -16.53
C TRP A 173 13.90 -9.86 -15.93
N PRO A 174 15.20 -9.49 -16.14
CA PRO A 174 16.32 -9.90 -15.27
C PRO A 174 16.22 -9.28 -13.87
N SER A 175 16.51 -10.04 -12.82
CA SER A 175 16.28 -9.59 -11.44
C SER A 175 17.23 -8.47 -10.98
N SER A 176 18.39 -8.35 -11.62
CA SER A 176 19.34 -7.24 -11.47
C SER A 176 18.96 -5.94 -12.16
N THR A 177 17.85 -5.89 -12.92
CA THR A 177 17.33 -4.63 -13.45
C THR A 177 17.03 -3.68 -12.29
N SER A 178 17.43 -2.40 -12.38
CA SER A 178 17.07 -1.42 -11.34
C SER A 178 15.57 -1.12 -11.37
N PHE A 179 14.98 -0.86 -10.20
CA PHE A 179 13.55 -0.51 -10.10
C PHE A 179 13.20 0.69 -10.98
N VAL A 180 14.02 1.75 -10.95
CA VAL A 180 13.86 2.95 -11.80
C VAL A 180 13.78 2.60 -13.30
N LYS A 181 14.58 1.63 -13.79
CA LYS A 181 14.51 1.20 -15.19
C LYS A 181 13.28 0.35 -15.50
N ALA A 182 12.78 -0.41 -14.52
CA ALA A 182 11.55 -1.18 -14.67
C ALA A 182 10.30 -0.29 -14.70
N LEU A 183 10.37 0.93 -14.13
CA LEU A 183 9.34 1.95 -14.26
C LEU A 183 9.35 2.55 -15.68
N GLY A 184 8.47 2.06 -16.55
CA GLY A 184 8.23 2.67 -17.87
C GLY A 184 8.62 1.80 -19.09
N GLU A 185 9.45 0.78 -18.90
CA GLU A 185 9.74 -0.23 -19.91
C GLU A 185 8.86 -1.49 -19.70
N VAL A 186 8.46 -2.19 -20.77
CA VAL A 186 7.41 -3.22 -20.66
C VAL A 186 7.94 -4.64 -20.43
N LYS A 187 8.14 -5.10 -19.16
CA LYS A 187 8.54 -6.51 -18.79
C LYS A 187 8.07 -7.12 -17.41
N ALA A 188 8.29 -8.41 -17.08
CA ALA A 188 7.59 -9.31 -16.06
C ALA A 188 8.52 -10.06 -15.10
N ASP A 189 8.04 -11.21 -14.58
CA ASP A 189 8.60 -12.13 -13.59
C ASP A 189 9.23 -11.30 -12.50
N VAL A 190 8.35 -10.40 -12.02
CA VAL A 190 8.77 -9.11 -11.51
C VAL A 190 9.28 -9.33 -10.10
N VAL A 191 10.58 -9.55 -10.04
CA VAL A 191 11.40 -9.12 -8.93
C VAL A 191 12.59 -8.44 -9.57
N VAL A 192 12.67 -7.12 -9.39
CA VAL A 192 13.74 -6.24 -9.88
C VAL A 192 14.40 -5.56 -8.69
N GLY A 193 15.64 -5.10 -8.86
CA GLY A 193 16.42 -4.40 -7.82
C GLY A 193 17.17 -5.33 -6.85
N ILE A 194 17.25 -6.63 -7.11
CA ILE A 194 18.05 -7.58 -6.32
C ILE A 194 19.21 -8.15 -7.14
N THR A 195 20.22 -8.74 -6.51
CA THR A 195 21.31 -9.38 -7.27
C THR A 195 20.87 -10.70 -7.90
N GLU A 196 21.39 -11.04 -9.08
CA GLU A 196 21.10 -12.35 -9.70
C GLU A 196 21.51 -13.50 -8.78
N ALA A 197 22.65 -13.39 -8.08
CA ALA A 197 23.08 -14.38 -7.10
C ALA A 197 22.05 -14.60 -5.96
N LEU A 198 21.34 -13.55 -5.51
CA LEU A 198 20.26 -13.70 -4.54
C LEU A 198 19.05 -14.41 -5.18
N ALA A 199 18.67 -14.02 -6.40
CA ALA A 199 17.57 -14.64 -7.13
C ALA A 199 17.82 -16.14 -7.42
N GLU A 200 19.04 -16.52 -7.79
CA GLU A 200 19.49 -17.91 -8.00
C GLU A 200 19.45 -18.72 -6.69
N ASN A 201 20.00 -18.17 -5.60
CA ASN A 201 19.97 -18.83 -4.29
C ASN A 201 18.54 -19.05 -3.78
N LEU A 202 17.65 -18.08 -3.96
CA LEU A 202 16.23 -18.23 -3.65
C LEU A 202 15.54 -19.25 -4.55
N GLN A 203 15.85 -19.26 -5.86
CA GLN A 203 15.29 -20.22 -6.80
C GLN A 203 15.69 -21.68 -6.47
N ALA A 204 16.91 -21.89 -5.96
CA ALA A 204 17.42 -23.19 -5.56
C ALA A 204 16.85 -23.66 -4.20
N SER A 205 16.64 -22.75 -3.25
CA SER A 205 16.20 -23.07 -1.88
C SER A 205 14.68 -23.09 -1.69
N ASP A 206 13.94 -22.27 -2.43
CA ASP A 206 12.48 -22.16 -2.38
C ASP A 206 11.94 -21.87 -3.81
N PRO A 207 11.69 -22.89 -4.65
CA PRO A 207 11.26 -22.69 -6.03
C PRO A 207 9.96 -21.89 -6.23
N LYS A 208 9.22 -21.58 -5.14
CA LYS A 208 8.01 -20.77 -5.14
C LYS A 208 8.19 -19.37 -4.53
N TRP A 209 9.43 -18.94 -4.23
CA TRP A 209 9.72 -17.70 -3.51
C TRP A 209 9.08 -16.44 -4.11
N ARG A 210 8.91 -16.39 -5.44
CA ARG A 210 8.25 -15.26 -6.15
C ARG A 210 6.73 -15.21 -5.98
N VAL A 211 6.08 -16.28 -5.52
CA VAL A 211 4.60 -16.43 -5.55
C VAL A 211 4.00 -16.96 -4.24
N ASN A 212 4.82 -17.29 -3.24
CA ASN A 212 4.36 -17.86 -1.97
C ASN A 212 4.01 -16.81 -0.89
N GLY A 213 4.13 -15.51 -1.20
CA GLY A 213 3.83 -14.41 -0.28
C GLY A 213 4.77 -14.27 0.92
N LYS A 214 5.87 -15.04 0.95
CA LYS A 214 6.82 -15.08 2.07
C LYS A 214 7.78 -13.90 2.08
N TYR A 215 8.16 -13.41 0.89
CA TYR A 215 9.19 -12.39 0.68
C TYR A 215 8.58 -11.04 0.30
N ALA A 216 9.27 -9.96 0.63
CA ALA A 216 8.84 -8.58 0.38
C ALA A 216 9.96 -7.73 -0.23
N LEU A 217 9.57 -6.61 -0.87
CA LEU A 217 10.44 -5.59 -1.43
C LEU A 217 9.92 -4.22 -0.98
N ILE A 218 10.82 -3.33 -0.60
CA ILE A 218 10.55 -1.89 -0.43
C ILE A 218 11.46 -1.18 -1.42
N SER A 219 10.91 -0.85 -2.59
CA SER A 219 11.64 -0.16 -3.67
C SER A 219 11.29 1.33 -3.69
N PHE A 220 12.30 2.18 -3.87
CA PHE A 220 12.13 3.64 -3.92
C PHE A 220 12.64 4.19 -5.26
N CYS A 221 11.88 5.13 -5.82
CA CYS A 221 12.28 5.93 -6.97
C CYS A 221 12.19 7.41 -6.57
N PRO A 222 13.28 8.20 -6.67
CA PRO A 222 13.19 9.65 -6.53
C PRO A 222 12.41 10.25 -7.69
N LYS A 223 11.88 11.47 -7.50
CA LYS A 223 11.37 12.30 -8.59
C LYS A 223 12.55 12.94 -9.31
N GLU A 224 12.56 12.86 -10.64
CA GLU A 224 13.50 13.57 -11.53
C GLU A 224 13.10 15.05 -11.73
#